data_AF-A0A7R9KQK0-F1
#
_entry.id   AF-A0A7R9KQK0-F1
#
_cell.length_a   1.000
_cell.length_b   1.000
_cell.length_c   1.000
_cell.angle_alpha   90.00
_cell.angle_beta   90.00
_cell.angle_gamma   90.00
#
_symmetry.space_group_name_H-M   'P 1'
#
loop_
_entity.id
_entity.type
_entity.pdbx_description
1 polymer ?
#
loop_
_entity_poly.entity_id
_entity_poly.type
_entity_poly.pdbx_seq_one_letter_code
_entity_poly.pdbx_strand_id
1 'polypeptide(L)'
;MPGMKMPEICALDEDNCLSLDAILRAFHCGTKEEQTWALIHQSIAALKEELMQTNDNYSFLKPNTLYIKNNGKVDVKSWRDISTERPQPVSVTTLVSSIGSIIYKALDYGADEDEEIIISQSLEKAFERMTEDTDEEMDDEGICNDSFCEKSLHHLLDELLNRCRERMIDSTDISEHYRQVCRALVAEAIEMSTFLNQITIGTQELKKSHRIDNEEVENIHVEVWAHLWMKVMRQLRVGVSLSHIDRREAENRNQKEYELTPFEMLLDDINSKRYSLKKVVLPKRVEKDARNLI
;
A
#
# COMPACT_ATOMS: atom_id res chain seq x y z
N MET A 1 -24.17 23.86 -11.35
CA MET A 1 -23.71 22.57 -10.81
C MET A 1 -22.25 22.41 -11.23
N PRO A 2 -21.27 22.39 -10.32
CA PRO A 2 -19.91 22.02 -10.70
C PRO A 2 -19.95 20.56 -11.16
N GLY A 3 -19.57 20.30 -12.40
CA GLY A 3 -19.54 18.94 -12.94
C GLY A 3 -18.64 18.04 -12.09
N MET A 4 -19.00 16.75 -12.01
CA MET A 4 -18.16 15.70 -11.43
C MET A 4 -16.74 15.86 -11.99
N LYS A 5 -15.79 16.30 -11.15
CA LYS A 5 -14.37 16.28 -11.53
C LYS A 5 -14.02 14.84 -11.82
N MET A 6 -13.42 14.58 -12.99
CA MET A 6 -12.96 13.23 -13.28
C MET A 6 -11.94 12.81 -12.22
N PRO A 7 -12.07 11.59 -11.66
CA PRO A 7 -11.07 11.06 -10.75
C PRO A 7 -9.72 10.98 -11.49
N GLU A 8 -8.66 11.40 -10.82
CA GLU A 8 -7.31 11.32 -11.37
C GLU A 8 -6.93 9.85 -11.50
N ILE A 9 -6.56 9.41 -12.71
CA ILE A 9 -6.22 8.01 -12.97
C ILE A 9 -4.84 7.75 -12.36
N CYS A 10 -4.75 6.74 -11.50
CA CYS A 10 -3.46 6.29 -11.01
C CYS A 10 -2.75 5.54 -12.14
N ALA A 11 -1.65 6.12 -12.60
CA ALA A 11 -0.77 5.51 -13.59
C ALA A 11 0.65 5.47 -13.02
N LEU A 12 1.38 4.42 -13.39
CA LEU A 12 2.80 4.35 -13.09
C LEU A 12 3.53 5.45 -13.85
N ASP A 13 4.54 6.04 -13.21
CA ASP A 13 5.47 6.93 -13.88
C ASP A 13 6.49 6.16 -14.76
N GLU A 14 7.41 6.90 -15.39
CA GLU A 14 8.43 6.36 -16.30
C GLU A 14 9.34 5.31 -15.63
N ASP A 15 9.51 5.36 -14.30
CA ASP A 15 10.30 4.40 -13.52
C ASP A 15 9.47 3.23 -12.99
N ASN A 16 8.24 3.06 -13.48
CA ASN A 16 7.27 2.09 -12.98
C ASN A 16 6.92 2.27 -11.48
N CYS A 17 6.89 3.51 -11.00
CA CYS A 17 6.54 3.83 -9.62
C CYS A 17 5.17 4.52 -9.50
N LEU A 18 4.56 4.40 -8.32
CA LEU A 18 3.38 5.14 -7.91
C LEU A 18 3.66 5.81 -6.55
N SER A 19 3.23 7.05 -6.37
CA SER A 19 3.37 7.74 -5.08
C SER A 19 2.37 7.21 -4.06
N LEU A 20 2.77 7.16 -2.79
CA LEU A 20 1.88 6.80 -1.68
C LEU A 20 0.67 7.74 -1.60
N ASP A 21 0.86 9.03 -1.89
CA ASP A 21 -0.24 10.00 -1.98
C ASP A 21 -1.27 9.64 -3.07
N ALA A 22 -0.83 9.21 -4.25
CA ALA A 22 -1.74 8.75 -5.30
C ALA A 22 -2.49 7.49 -4.89
N ILE A 23 -1.82 6.56 -4.18
CA ILE A 23 -2.43 5.34 -3.63
C ILE A 23 -3.55 5.70 -2.64
N LEU A 24 -3.28 6.58 -1.69
CA LEU A 24 -4.25 7.03 -0.68
C LEU A 24 -5.46 7.72 -1.33
N ARG A 25 -5.21 8.58 -2.32
CA ARG A 25 -6.27 9.24 -3.10
C ARG A 25 -7.11 8.26 -3.91
N ALA A 26 -6.52 7.17 -4.41
CA ALA A 26 -7.27 6.13 -5.12
C ALA A 26 -8.21 5.35 -4.20
N PHE A 27 -7.75 5.00 -3.00
CA PHE A 27 -8.53 4.22 -2.05
C PHE A 27 -9.53 5.06 -1.24
N HIS A 28 -9.30 6.37 -1.13
CA HIS A 28 -10.04 7.26 -0.21
C HIS A 28 -10.01 6.75 1.24
N CYS A 29 -8.93 6.09 1.66
CA CYS A 29 -8.74 5.63 3.03
C CYS A 29 -7.25 5.43 3.34
N GLY A 30 -6.91 5.48 4.63
CA GLY A 30 -5.58 5.20 5.13
C GLY A 30 -5.13 3.75 4.94
N THR A 31 -3.82 3.55 5.08
CA THR A 31 -3.20 2.23 4.99
C THR A 31 -3.57 1.37 6.19
N LYS A 32 -3.76 0.06 5.99
CA LYS A 32 -3.97 -0.89 7.08
C LYS A 32 -2.66 -1.21 7.79
N GLU A 33 -2.75 -1.84 8.96
CA GLU A 33 -1.57 -2.19 9.76
C GLU A 33 -0.55 -3.05 8.97
N GLU A 34 -0.99 -4.10 8.26
CA GLU A 34 -0.08 -4.94 7.45
C GLU A 34 0.60 -4.15 6.32
N GLN A 35 -0.15 -3.26 5.65
CA GLN A 35 0.39 -2.38 4.61
C GLN A 35 1.39 -1.38 5.21
N THR A 36 1.14 -0.91 6.43
CA THR A 36 2.02 -0.01 7.18
C THR A 36 3.34 -0.69 7.51
N TRP A 37 3.30 -1.93 8.02
CA TRP A 37 4.50 -2.75 8.24
C TRP A 37 5.28 -3.01 6.95
N ALA A 38 4.58 -3.29 5.85
CA ALA A 38 5.20 -3.49 4.54
C ALA A 38 5.93 -2.24 4.04
N LEU A 39 5.30 -1.06 4.19
CA LEU A 39 5.91 0.22 3.83
C LEU A 39 7.14 0.52 4.68
N ILE A 40 7.08 0.28 6.00
CA ILE A 40 8.23 0.43 6.90
C ILE A 40 9.36 -0.50 6.44
N HIS A 41 9.08 -1.80 6.31
CA HIS A 41 10.09 -2.78 5.93
C HIS A 41 10.73 -2.44 4.58
N GLN A 42 9.95 -2.22 3.53
CA GLN A 42 10.48 -1.97 2.19
C GLN A 42 11.25 -0.63 2.12
N SER A 43 10.83 0.39 2.87
CA SER A 43 11.55 1.67 2.94
C SER A 43 12.91 1.52 3.64
N ILE A 44 12.94 0.87 4.81
CA ILE A 44 14.17 0.64 5.57
C ILE A 44 15.13 -0.29 4.82
N ALA A 45 14.61 -1.33 4.17
CA ALA A 45 15.42 -2.25 3.36
C ALA A 45 16.05 -1.53 2.15
N ALA A 46 15.28 -0.73 1.42
CA ALA A 46 15.78 0.05 0.29
C ALA A 46 16.80 1.11 0.72
N LEU A 47 16.56 1.77 1.86
CA LEU A 47 17.53 2.69 2.45
C LEU A 47 18.82 1.96 2.83
N LYS A 48 18.74 0.82 3.51
CA LYS A 48 19.92 0.01 3.87
C LYS A 48 20.72 -0.45 2.63
N GLU A 49 20.03 -0.90 1.59
CA GLU A 49 20.64 -1.29 0.31
C GLU A 49 21.39 -0.11 -0.34
N GLU A 50 20.80 1.08 -0.32
CA GLU A 50 21.41 2.31 -0.85
C GLU A 50 22.67 2.73 -0.08
N LEU A 51 22.63 2.66 1.26
CA LEU A 51 23.78 2.98 2.11
C LEU A 51 24.97 2.03 1.85
N MET A 52 24.70 0.75 1.56
CA MET A 52 25.76 -0.21 1.21
C MET A 52 26.37 0.05 -0.17
N GLN A 53 25.62 0.65 -1.10
CA GLN A 53 26.08 0.92 -2.47
C GLN A 53 26.81 2.25 -2.61
N THR A 54 26.55 3.21 -1.73
CA THR A 54 27.14 4.55 -1.78
C THR A 54 28.14 4.76 -0.65
N ASN A 55 29.43 4.82 -1.02
CA ASN A 55 30.54 4.90 -0.06
C ASN A 55 30.85 6.34 0.42
N ASP A 56 30.10 7.36 -0.02
CA ASP A 56 30.39 8.77 0.29
C ASP A 56 29.14 9.69 0.21
N ASN A 57 29.08 10.63 1.17
CA ASN A 57 28.27 11.86 1.21
C ASN A 57 26.76 11.72 1.01
N TYR A 58 26.11 11.27 2.08
CA TYR A 58 24.67 11.30 2.31
C TYR A 58 24.08 12.70 2.10
N SER A 59 23.55 12.93 0.90
CA SER A 59 22.81 14.13 0.58
C SER A 59 21.35 13.83 0.34
N PHE A 60 20.68 13.40 1.41
CA PHE A 60 19.26 13.07 1.39
C PHE A 60 18.44 14.36 1.42
N LEU A 61 17.75 14.65 0.34
CA LEU A 61 17.07 15.94 0.12
C LEU A 61 15.77 16.15 0.91
N LYS A 62 15.55 15.37 1.98
CA LYS A 62 14.29 15.18 2.73
C LYS A 62 13.26 14.35 1.95
N PRO A 63 12.59 13.37 2.58
CA PRO A 63 11.53 12.65 1.89
C PRO A 63 10.30 13.57 1.84
N ASN A 64 9.91 13.93 0.63
CA ASN A 64 8.66 14.66 0.40
C ASN A 64 7.51 13.72 0.05
N THR A 65 7.84 12.54 -0.49
CA THR A 65 6.89 11.55 -0.98
C THR A 65 7.54 10.16 -0.98
N LEU A 66 6.78 9.11 -0.65
CA LEU A 66 7.21 7.73 -0.85
C LEU A 66 6.75 7.22 -2.23
N TYR A 67 7.67 6.62 -2.99
CA TYR A 67 7.40 6.01 -4.28
C TYR A 67 7.59 4.50 -4.21
N ILE A 68 6.57 3.76 -4.65
CA ILE A 68 6.55 2.30 -4.62
C ILE A 68 6.51 1.79 -6.05
N LYS A 69 7.44 0.89 -6.41
CA LYS A 69 7.49 0.24 -7.71
C LYS A 69 6.35 -0.75 -7.89
N ASN A 70 6.03 -1.02 -9.16
CA ASN A 70 5.10 -2.09 -9.53
C ASN A 70 5.51 -3.50 -9.06
N ASN A 71 6.76 -3.69 -8.63
CA ASN A 71 7.27 -4.93 -8.06
C ASN A 71 7.27 -4.94 -6.52
N GLY A 72 6.76 -3.88 -5.89
CA GLY A 72 6.63 -3.74 -4.44
C GLY A 72 7.86 -3.20 -3.69
N LYS A 73 8.98 -2.94 -4.37
CA LYS A 73 10.13 -2.25 -3.75
C LYS A 73 9.86 -0.75 -3.64
N VAL A 74 10.37 -0.12 -2.59
CA VAL A 74 10.41 1.36 -2.49
C VAL A 74 11.57 1.87 -3.34
N ASP A 75 11.34 2.92 -4.12
CA ASP A 75 12.35 3.51 -4.99
C ASP A 75 13.17 4.59 -4.27
N VAL A 76 14.46 4.67 -4.62
CA VAL A 76 15.42 5.61 -4.03
C VAL A 76 15.10 7.08 -4.32
N LYS A 77 14.32 7.38 -5.36
CA LYS A 77 13.81 8.73 -5.62
C LYS A 77 12.88 9.26 -4.52
N SER A 78 12.42 8.38 -3.62
CA SER A 78 11.68 8.79 -2.41
C SER A 78 12.51 9.68 -1.46
N TRP A 79 13.85 9.64 -1.56
CA TRP A 79 14.77 10.45 -0.76
C TRP A 79 15.93 11.06 -1.57
N ARG A 80 15.95 10.84 -2.89
CA ARG A 80 16.84 11.52 -3.83
C ARG A 80 16.03 12.42 -4.75
N ASP A 81 16.26 13.72 -4.65
CA ASP A 81 15.76 14.65 -5.67
C ASP A 81 16.73 14.67 -6.87
N ILE A 82 16.34 13.97 -7.94
CA ILE A 82 17.11 13.86 -9.19
C ILE A 82 17.12 15.22 -9.95
N SER A 83 16.23 16.15 -9.59
CA SER A 83 16.09 17.44 -10.26
C SER A 83 16.96 18.56 -9.68
N THR A 84 17.50 18.39 -8.47
CA THR A 84 18.33 19.42 -7.82
C THR A 84 19.83 19.21 -8.03
N GLU A 85 20.50 20.21 -8.61
CA GLU A 85 21.96 20.21 -8.82
C GLU A 85 22.78 20.30 -7.51
N ARG A 86 22.16 20.73 -6.40
CA ARG A 86 22.80 20.82 -5.06
C ARG A 86 21.88 20.32 -3.95
N PRO A 87 21.93 19.02 -3.64
CA PRO A 87 21.32 18.43 -2.46
C PRO A 87 21.73 19.09 -1.13
N GLN A 88 20.80 19.26 -0.19
CA GLN A 88 21.17 19.49 1.21
C GLN A 88 21.45 18.15 1.91
N PRO A 89 22.56 18.01 2.65
CA PRO A 89 22.79 16.83 3.47
C PRO A 89 21.82 16.78 4.64
N VAL A 90 21.15 15.64 4.79
CA VAL A 90 20.30 15.30 5.93
C VAL A 90 20.84 14.00 6.53
N SER A 91 20.87 13.91 7.85
CA SER A 91 21.28 12.68 8.53
C SER A 91 20.29 11.56 8.20
N VAL A 92 20.79 10.32 8.19
CA VAL A 92 19.92 9.16 7.93
C VAL A 92 18.89 8.99 9.05
N THR A 93 19.19 9.37 10.30
CA THR A 93 18.22 9.37 11.41
C THR A 93 17.05 10.31 11.12
N THR A 94 17.33 11.53 10.64
CA THR A 94 16.28 12.46 10.18
C THR A 94 15.50 11.90 8.99
N LEU A 95 16.15 11.19 8.06
CA LEU A 95 15.46 10.51 6.97
C LEU A 95 14.52 9.40 7.48
N VAL A 96 14.96 8.56 8.41
CA VAL A 96 14.14 7.51 9.04
C VAL A 96 12.93 8.12 9.76
N SER A 97 13.14 9.19 10.54
CA SER A 97 12.07 9.93 11.22
C SER A 97 11.05 10.51 10.23
N SER A 98 11.54 11.07 9.12
CA SER A 98 10.67 11.63 8.10
C SER A 98 9.93 10.55 7.28
N ILE A 99 10.52 9.37 7.04
CA ILE A 99 9.81 8.20 6.49
C ILE A 99 8.71 7.75 7.46
N GLY A 100 9.04 7.63 8.75
CA GLY A 100 8.08 7.27 9.80
C GLY A 100 6.89 8.21 9.83
N SER A 101 7.16 9.52 9.75
CA SER A 101 6.12 10.56 9.70
C SER A 101 5.21 10.45 8.47
N ILE A 102 5.75 10.15 7.28
CA ILE A 102 4.95 9.98 6.06
C ILE A 102 4.05 8.75 6.17
N ILE A 103 4.59 7.63 6.66
CA ILE A 103 3.84 6.39 6.81
C ILE A 103 2.76 6.54 7.89
N TYR A 104 3.06 7.22 9.00
CA TYR A 104 2.06 7.52 10.03
C TYR A 104 0.92 8.38 9.50
N LYS A 105 1.23 9.43 8.72
CA LYS A 105 0.20 10.25 8.04
C LYS A 105 -0.61 9.45 7.02
N ALA A 106 -0.01 8.45 6.37
CA ALA A 106 -0.72 7.58 5.45
C ALA A 106 -1.69 6.64 6.16
N LEU A 107 -1.34 6.19 7.37
CA LEU A 107 -2.23 5.44 8.25
C LEU A 107 -3.42 6.30 8.69
N ASP A 108 -3.18 7.58 8.99
CA ASP A 108 -4.18 8.59 9.43
C ASP A 108 -5.00 9.22 8.30
N TYR A 109 -4.79 8.79 7.06
CA TYR A 109 -5.44 9.41 5.92
C TYR A 109 -6.96 9.17 5.92
N GLY A 110 -7.72 10.25 5.98
CA GLY A 110 -9.19 10.22 5.95
C GLY A 110 -9.85 9.90 7.29
N ALA A 111 -9.09 9.89 8.40
CA ALA A 111 -9.66 9.94 9.74
C ALA A 111 -10.19 11.34 10.05
N ASP A 112 -11.26 11.43 10.84
CA ASP A 112 -11.76 12.71 11.37
C ASP A 112 -10.82 13.21 12.49
N GLU A 113 -10.75 14.54 12.70
CA GLU A 113 -9.86 15.15 13.72
C GLU A 113 -10.11 14.66 15.16
N ASP A 114 -11.30 14.10 15.43
CA ASP A 114 -11.72 13.57 16.72
C ASP A 114 -11.53 12.04 16.84
N GLU A 115 -11.11 11.35 15.78
CA GLU A 115 -10.92 9.89 15.76
C GLU A 115 -9.44 9.51 15.88
N GLU A 116 -9.04 9.00 17.05
CA GLU A 116 -7.70 8.42 17.21
C GLU A 116 -7.63 7.02 16.59
N ILE A 117 -6.60 6.78 15.76
CA ILE A 117 -6.35 5.47 15.17
C ILE A 117 -5.84 4.51 16.25
N ILE A 118 -6.53 3.39 16.42
CA ILE A 118 -6.09 2.32 17.30
C ILE A 118 -5.13 1.41 16.52
N ILE A 119 -3.84 1.48 16.87
CA ILE A 119 -2.80 0.58 16.33
C ILE A 119 -2.26 -0.38 17.39
N SER A 120 -1.55 -1.42 16.94
CA SER A 120 -0.91 -2.36 17.84
C SER A 120 0.28 -1.72 18.57
N GLN A 121 0.51 -2.09 19.84
CA GLN A 121 1.65 -1.63 20.62
C GLN A 121 3.00 -1.90 19.94
N SER A 122 3.09 -2.96 19.14
CA SER A 122 4.29 -3.26 18.36
C SER A 122 4.55 -2.22 17.27
N LEU A 123 3.50 -1.72 16.63
CA LEU A 123 3.61 -0.73 15.57
C LEU A 123 3.87 0.66 16.16
N GLU A 124 3.22 1.01 17.28
CA GLU A 124 3.52 2.23 18.05
C GLU A 124 5.00 2.31 18.39
N LYS A 125 5.56 1.25 18.99
CA LYS A 125 7.00 1.17 19.32
C LYS A 125 7.91 1.27 18.09
N ALA A 126 7.45 0.83 16.92
CA ALA A 126 8.23 0.98 15.69
C ALA A 126 8.25 2.45 15.25
N PHE A 127 7.11 3.15 15.31
CA PHE A 127 7.05 4.59 15.04
C PHE A 127 7.87 5.39 16.05
N GLU A 128 7.70 5.13 17.35
CA GLU A 128 8.50 5.76 18.41
C GLU A 128 10.00 5.65 18.11
N ARG A 129 10.46 4.44 17.74
CA ARG A 129 11.86 4.21 17.39
C ARG A 129 12.31 4.88 16.10
N MET A 130 11.42 5.03 15.12
CA MET A 130 11.71 5.75 13.87
C MET A 130 11.80 7.26 14.09
N THR A 131 10.99 7.81 14.98
CA THR A 131 10.89 9.25 15.26
C THR A 131 11.60 9.68 16.53
N GLU A 132 12.41 8.81 17.13
CA GLU A 132 13.21 9.13 18.32
C GLU A 132 14.27 10.17 17.95
N ASP A 133 14.25 11.31 18.65
CA ASP A 133 15.27 12.33 18.51
C ASP A 133 16.57 11.81 19.14
N THR A 134 17.48 11.27 18.33
CA THR A 134 18.79 10.82 18.78
C THR A 134 19.76 11.98 19.05
N ASP A 135 19.24 13.14 19.45
CA ASP A 135 20.02 14.36 19.76
C ASP A 135 20.75 14.26 21.11
N GLU A 136 20.59 13.16 21.84
CA GLU A 136 21.41 12.87 23.01
C GLU A 136 22.82 12.44 22.56
N GLU A 137 23.75 13.39 22.67
CA GLU A 137 25.23 13.25 22.61
C GLU A 137 25.93 13.46 21.24
N MET A 138 25.51 14.44 20.43
CA MET A 138 26.50 15.18 19.63
C MET A 138 27.04 16.33 20.48
N ASP A 139 27.98 15.99 21.36
CA ASP A 139 28.81 16.97 22.06
C ASP A 139 29.42 17.92 21.00
N ASP A 140 29.40 19.23 21.28
CA ASP A 140 29.86 20.37 20.46
C ASP A 140 31.38 20.32 20.12
N GLU A 141 32.03 19.17 20.34
CA GLU A 141 33.43 18.89 20.13
C GLU A 141 33.65 18.13 18.81
N GLY A 142 33.06 18.63 17.72
CA GLY A 142 33.59 18.60 16.34
C GLY A 142 34.21 17.34 15.72
N ILE A 143 34.14 16.15 16.32
CA ILE A 143 34.70 14.90 15.80
C ILE A 143 33.79 13.74 16.20
N CYS A 144 32.65 13.60 15.51
CA CYS A 144 32.05 12.28 15.35
C CYS A 144 33.03 11.45 14.51
N ASN A 145 33.67 10.45 15.12
CA ASN A 145 34.47 9.50 14.37
C ASN A 145 33.49 8.74 13.45
N ASP A 146 33.58 8.93 12.13
CA ASP A 146 32.60 8.44 11.13
C ASP A 146 32.18 6.97 11.37
N SER A 147 33.11 6.13 11.82
CA SER A 147 32.89 4.71 12.12
C SER A 147 31.94 4.41 13.30
N PHE A 148 31.81 5.29 14.29
CA PHE A 148 30.89 5.08 15.42
C PHE A 148 29.45 5.45 15.05
N CYS A 149 29.30 6.54 14.28
CA CYS A 149 28.01 7.02 13.80
C CYS A 149 27.38 6.02 12.79
N GLU A 150 28.20 5.48 11.88
CA GLU A 150 27.78 4.47 10.90
C GLU A 150 27.33 3.15 11.55
N LYS A 151 28.00 2.70 12.62
CA LYS A 151 27.60 1.49 13.37
C LYS A 151 26.28 1.65 14.10
N SER A 152 26.06 2.81 14.73
CA SER A 152 24.79 3.14 15.40
C SER A 152 23.64 3.16 14.40
N LEU A 153 23.89 3.70 13.21
CA LEU A 153 22.92 3.74 12.13
C LEU A 153 22.54 2.36 11.60
N HIS A 154 23.52 1.52 11.27
CA HIS A 154 23.25 0.16 10.81
C HIS A 154 22.47 -0.62 11.87
N HIS A 155 22.78 -0.41 13.14
CA HIS A 155 22.03 -1.00 14.24
C HIS A 155 20.57 -0.55 14.26
N LEU A 156 20.26 0.74 14.07
CA LEU A 156 18.88 1.24 13.99
C LEU A 156 18.10 0.57 12.84
N LEU A 157 18.68 0.53 11.64
CA LEU A 157 18.03 -0.08 10.48
C LEU A 157 17.83 -1.60 10.68
N ASP A 158 18.83 -2.29 11.25
CA ASP A 158 18.74 -3.70 11.59
C ASP A 158 17.69 -3.99 12.66
N GLU A 159 17.60 -3.13 13.68
CA GLU A 159 16.58 -3.23 14.72
C GLU A 159 15.17 -3.12 14.13
N LEU A 160 14.92 -2.13 13.27
CA LEU A 160 13.63 -1.95 12.61
C LEU A 160 13.27 -3.14 11.70
N LEU A 161 14.23 -3.64 10.91
CA LEU A 161 14.01 -4.83 10.09
C LEU A 161 13.76 -6.09 10.94
N ASN A 162 14.45 -6.22 12.06
CA ASN A 162 14.23 -7.34 12.99
C ASN A 162 12.86 -7.27 13.65
N ARG A 163 12.36 -6.08 14.02
CA ARG A 163 10.98 -5.92 14.51
C ARG A 163 9.94 -6.36 13.47
N CYS A 164 10.14 -5.99 12.20
CA CYS A 164 9.28 -6.47 11.10
C CYS A 164 9.33 -8.00 10.95
N ARG A 165 10.49 -8.62 11.22
CA ARG A 165 10.68 -10.08 11.19
C ARG A 165 10.04 -10.78 12.39
N GLU A 166 10.16 -10.25 13.59
CA GLU A 166 9.62 -10.84 14.83
C GLU A 166 8.09 -10.88 14.85
N ARG A 167 7.43 -9.96 14.14
CA ARG A 167 5.97 -9.96 13.98
C ARG A 167 5.46 -11.24 13.27
N MET A 168 6.27 -11.84 12.41
CA MET A 168 5.85 -12.95 11.55
C MET A 168 6.49 -14.27 11.99
N ILE A 169 5.65 -15.19 12.47
CA ILE A 169 6.10 -16.46 13.07
C ILE A 169 6.38 -17.54 12.01
N ASP A 170 5.71 -17.50 10.85
CA ASP A 170 5.66 -18.61 9.89
C ASP A 170 6.15 -18.27 8.45
N SER A 171 6.65 -17.05 8.19
CA SER A 171 7.14 -16.68 6.85
C SER A 171 8.60 -17.07 6.63
N THR A 172 8.85 -17.97 5.67
CA THR A 172 10.20 -18.36 5.25
C THR A 172 10.99 -17.20 4.62
N ASP A 173 10.30 -16.17 4.09
CA ASP A 173 10.92 -14.97 3.54
C ASP A 173 10.03 -13.73 3.80
N ILE A 174 10.29 -13.06 4.94
CA ILE A 174 9.63 -11.81 5.34
C ILE A 174 9.80 -10.70 4.31
N SER A 175 10.95 -10.67 3.63
CA SER A 175 11.25 -9.62 2.66
C SER A 175 10.40 -9.79 1.42
N GLU A 176 10.20 -11.04 0.98
CA GLU A 176 9.26 -11.37 -0.09
C GLU A 176 7.84 -11.02 0.32
N HIS A 177 7.40 -11.42 1.51
CA HIS A 177 6.06 -11.13 2.00
C HIS A 177 5.74 -9.63 1.91
N TYR A 178 6.53 -8.77 2.57
CA TYR A 178 6.28 -7.33 2.56
C TYR A 178 6.42 -6.71 1.16
N ARG A 179 7.27 -7.26 0.31
CA ARG A 179 7.35 -6.84 -1.10
C ARG A 179 6.03 -7.13 -1.81
N GLN A 180 5.46 -8.32 -1.61
CA GLN A 180 4.20 -8.70 -2.21
C GLN A 180 3.01 -7.88 -1.69
N VAL A 181 3.02 -7.51 -0.40
CA VAL A 181 2.03 -6.57 0.15
C VAL A 181 2.09 -5.21 -0.55
N CYS A 182 3.29 -4.63 -0.70
CA CYS A 182 3.46 -3.36 -1.42
C CYS A 182 3.12 -3.49 -2.91
N ARG A 183 3.43 -4.62 -3.55
CA ARG A 183 3.07 -4.90 -4.95
C ARG A 183 1.55 -4.92 -5.12
N ALA A 184 0.85 -5.66 -4.26
CA ALA A 184 -0.60 -5.75 -4.26
C ALA A 184 -1.23 -4.37 -4.00
N LEU A 185 -0.68 -3.58 -3.07
CA LEU A 185 -1.13 -2.22 -2.79
C LEU A 185 -1.10 -1.32 -4.04
N VAL A 186 0.00 -1.33 -4.79
CA VAL A 186 0.13 -0.56 -6.05
C VAL A 186 -0.84 -1.07 -7.11
N ALA A 187 -0.92 -2.38 -7.30
CA ALA A 187 -1.82 -2.99 -8.29
C ALA A 187 -3.29 -2.65 -8.00
N GLU A 188 -3.72 -2.80 -6.75
CA GLU A 188 -5.10 -2.52 -6.33
C GLU A 188 -5.46 -1.03 -6.46
N ALA A 189 -4.52 -0.11 -6.22
CA ALA A 189 -4.75 1.32 -6.42
C ALA A 189 -4.99 1.66 -7.90
N ILE A 190 -4.21 1.06 -8.81
CA ILE A 190 -4.37 1.23 -10.26
C ILE A 190 -5.71 0.64 -10.71
N GLU A 191 -6.04 -0.57 -10.27
CA GLU A 191 -7.33 -1.22 -10.57
C GLU A 191 -8.52 -0.39 -10.09
N MET A 192 -8.46 0.11 -8.85
CA MET A 192 -9.48 0.99 -8.28
C MET A 192 -9.66 2.26 -9.12
N SER A 193 -8.58 2.97 -9.42
CA SER A 193 -8.67 4.21 -10.21
C SER A 193 -9.21 3.96 -11.62
N THR A 194 -8.85 2.82 -12.22
CA THR A 194 -9.36 2.39 -13.52
C THR A 194 -10.86 2.10 -13.45
N PHE A 195 -11.29 1.37 -12.42
CA PHE A 195 -12.70 1.06 -12.20
C PHE A 195 -13.55 2.33 -12.01
N LEU A 196 -13.10 3.25 -11.15
CA LEU A 196 -13.81 4.53 -10.92
C LEU A 196 -13.88 5.38 -12.19
N ASN A 197 -12.81 5.39 -12.99
CA ASN A 197 -12.81 6.07 -14.28
C ASN A 197 -13.82 5.43 -15.26
N GLN A 198 -13.88 4.10 -15.35
CA GLN A 198 -14.85 3.40 -16.21
C GLN A 198 -16.30 3.65 -15.77
N ILE A 199 -16.59 3.68 -14.46
CA ILE A 199 -17.91 4.07 -13.96
C ILE A 199 -18.24 5.50 -14.34
N THR A 200 -17.27 6.42 -14.20
CA THR A 200 -17.47 7.84 -14.56
C THR A 200 -17.79 7.98 -16.05
N ILE A 201 -17.01 7.35 -16.92
CA ILE A 201 -17.22 7.36 -18.38
C ILE A 201 -18.57 6.74 -18.74
N GLY A 202 -18.86 5.53 -18.25
CA GLY A 202 -20.11 4.84 -18.54
C GLY A 202 -21.34 5.63 -18.07
N THR A 203 -21.25 6.28 -16.91
CA THR A 203 -22.31 7.16 -16.40
C THR A 203 -22.50 8.37 -17.32
N GLN A 204 -21.42 8.97 -17.82
CA GLN A 204 -21.51 10.10 -18.78
C GLN A 204 -22.08 9.70 -20.14
N GLU A 205 -21.78 8.51 -20.65
CA GLU A 205 -22.34 8.01 -21.91
C GLU A 205 -23.84 7.71 -21.79
N LEU A 206 -24.27 7.14 -20.66
CA LEU A 206 -25.68 6.91 -20.37
C LEU A 206 -26.47 8.23 -20.29
N LYS A 207 -25.86 9.30 -19.75
CA LYS A 207 -26.43 10.66 -19.78
C LYS A 207 -26.59 11.18 -21.21
N LYS A 208 -25.55 11.10 -22.04
CA LYS A 208 -25.61 11.56 -23.44
C LYS A 208 -26.70 10.84 -24.25
N SER A 209 -26.96 9.58 -23.94
CA SER A 209 -28.00 8.78 -24.60
C SER A 209 -29.41 9.01 -24.06
N HIS A 210 -29.62 9.92 -23.10
CA HIS A 210 -30.93 10.19 -22.44
C HIS A 210 -31.61 8.93 -21.90
N ARG A 211 -30.83 7.89 -21.55
CA ARG A 211 -31.36 6.61 -21.05
C ARG A 211 -31.60 6.61 -19.55
N ILE A 212 -31.08 7.61 -18.84
CA ILE A 212 -31.17 7.77 -17.39
C ILE A 212 -31.36 9.27 -17.09
N ASP A 213 -32.55 9.65 -16.60
CA ASP A 213 -32.86 10.96 -16.00
C ASP A 213 -32.72 10.91 -14.46
N ASN A 214 -32.04 9.90 -13.92
CA ASN A 214 -31.91 9.73 -12.47
C ASN A 214 -30.81 10.65 -11.89
N GLU A 215 -31.24 11.76 -11.32
CA GLU A 215 -30.46 12.58 -10.36
C GLU A 215 -29.86 11.72 -9.23
N GLU A 216 -30.50 10.59 -8.87
CA GLU A 216 -30.00 9.65 -7.85
C GLU A 216 -28.64 9.01 -8.20
N VAL A 217 -28.36 8.74 -9.49
CA VAL A 217 -27.06 8.19 -9.93
C VAL A 217 -26.00 9.30 -9.96
N GLU A 218 -26.40 10.55 -10.18
CA GLU A 218 -25.50 11.71 -10.08
C GLU A 218 -25.01 11.96 -8.65
N ASN A 219 -25.84 11.65 -7.67
CA ASN A 219 -25.56 11.85 -6.24
C ASN A 219 -24.72 10.73 -5.61
N ILE A 220 -24.43 9.65 -6.34
CA ILE A 220 -23.48 8.64 -5.87
C ILE A 220 -22.08 9.18 -6.12
N HIS A 221 -21.53 9.84 -5.11
CA HIS A 221 -20.16 10.33 -5.11
C HIS A 221 -19.16 9.21 -5.43
N VAL A 222 -18.06 9.53 -6.11
CA VAL A 222 -16.95 8.60 -6.42
C VAL A 222 -16.51 7.84 -5.16
N GLU A 223 -16.54 8.53 -4.02
CA GLU A 223 -16.29 7.96 -2.69
C GLU A 223 -17.20 6.77 -2.40
N VAL A 224 -18.51 6.83 -2.66
CA VAL A 224 -19.43 5.71 -2.39
C VAL A 224 -19.08 4.48 -3.24
N TRP A 225 -18.67 4.69 -4.49
CA TRP A 225 -18.19 3.61 -5.36
C TRP A 225 -16.88 3.00 -4.86
N ALA A 226 -15.95 3.85 -4.40
CA ALA A 226 -14.71 3.39 -3.78
C ALA A 226 -14.99 2.54 -2.53
N HIS A 227 -15.88 3.00 -1.64
CA HIS A 227 -16.31 2.24 -0.46
C HIS A 227 -16.93 0.89 -0.82
N LEU A 228 -17.80 0.84 -1.84
CA LEU A 228 -18.42 -0.40 -2.29
C LEU A 228 -17.38 -1.37 -2.88
N TRP A 229 -16.46 -0.87 -3.71
CA TRP A 229 -15.37 -1.66 -4.27
C TRP A 229 -14.48 -2.24 -3.17
N MET A 230 -14.07 -1.43 -2.20
CA MET A 230 -13.28 -1.88 -1.05
C MET A 230 -14.01 -2.98 -0.27
N LYS A 231 -15.33 -2.87 -0.12
CA LYS A 231 -16.16 -3.91 0.49
C LYS A 231 -16.16 -5.20 -0.34
N VAL A 232 -16.32 -5.12 -1.66
CA VAL A 232 -16.27 -6.28 -2.56
C VAL A 232 -14.89 -6.93 -2.53
N MET A 233 -13.82 -6.15 -2.64
CA MET A 233 -12.45 -6.66 -2.60
C MET A 233 -12.12 -7.32 -1.27
N ARG A 234 -12.58 -6.75 -0.15
CA ARG A 234 -12.47 -7.39 1.17
C ARG A 234 -13.23 -8.73 1.21
N GLN A 235 -14.43 -8.80 0.66
CA GLN A 235 -15.20 -10.05 0.62
C GLN A 235 -14.54 -11.11 -0.27
N LEU A 236 -14.01 -10.72 -1.42
CA LEU A 236 -13.27 -11.61 -2.31
C LEU A 236 -12.01 -12.15 -1.62
N ARG A 237 -11.30 -11.28 -0.90
CA ARG A 237 -10.08 -11.62 -0.18
C ARG A 237 -10.34 -12.58 0.99
N VAL A 238 -11.42 -12.39 1.76
CA VAL A 238 -11.83 -13.31 2.83
C VAL A 238 -12.40 -14.63 2.27
N GLY A 239 -13.03 -14.56 1.09
CA GLY A 239 -13.77 -15.68 0.51
C GLY A 239 -15.05 -16.04 1.29
N VAL A 240 -15.65 -17.17 0.94
CA VAL A 240 -16.82 -17.73 1.66
C VAL A 240 -16.35 -18.94 2.46
N SER A 241 -16.21 -18.78 3.78
CA SER A 241 -15.83 -19.90 4.65
C SER A 241 -17.02 -20.84 4.87
N LEU A 242 -16.86 -22.11 4.46
CA LEU A 242 -17.89 -23.14 4.64
C LEU A 242 -17.76 -23.91 5.96
N SER A 243 -16.71 -23.67 6.75
CA SER A 243 -16.47 -24.31 8.04
C SER A 243 -15.91 -23.33 9.07
N HIS A 244 -16.07 -23.66 10.35
CA HIS A 244 -15.48 -22.94 11.47
C HIS A 244 -13.97 -23.19 11.44
N ILE A 245 -13.17 -22.15 11.26
CA ILE A 245 -11.72 -22.30 11.16
C ILE A 245 -11.06 -21.82 12.45
N ASP A 246 -10.08 -22.57 12.92
CA ASP A 246 -9.33 -22.25 14.13
C ASP A 246 -8.63 -20.88 14.03
N ARG A 247 -8.52 -20.18 15.16
CA ARG A 247 -7.98 -18.82 15.25
C ARG A 247 -6.58 -18.69 14.64
N ARG A 248 -5.73 -19.71 14.81
CA ARG A 248 -4.37 -19.77 14.23
C ARG A 248 -4.36 -19.88 12.71
N GLU A 249 -5.29 -20.65 12.14
CA GLU A 249 -5.42 -20.75 10.68
C GLU A 249 -6.04 -19.48 10.08
N ALA A 250 -6.83 -18.72 10.85
CA ALA A 250 -7.31 -17.41 10.46
C ALA A 250 -6.19 -16.35 10.48
N GLU A 251 -5.35 -16.34 11.52
CA GLU A 251 -4.16 -15.49 11.62
C GLU A 251 -3.18 -15.76 10.45
N ASN A 252 -2.94 -17.02 10.10
CA ASN A 252 -2.09 -17.39 8.96
C ASN A 252 -2.72 -17.09 7.58
N ARG A 253 -4.05 -17.06 7.47
CA ARG A 253 -4.74 -16.58 6.25
C ARG A 253 -4.60 -15.08 6.07
N ASN A 254 -4.70 -14.30 7.15
CA ASN A 254 -4.51 -12.85 7.11
C ASN A 254 -3.09 -12.46 6.66
N GLN A 255 -2.09 -13.32 6.88
CA GLN A 255 -0.72 -13.11 6.41
C GLN A 255 -0.57 -13.37 4.90
N LYS A 256 -1.16 -14.43 4.36
CA LYS A 256 -1.17 -14.67 2.90
C LYS A 256 -2.17 -13.80 2.13
N GLU A 257 -3.15 -13.22 2.83
CA GLU A 257 -4.22 -12.36 2.31
C GLU A 257 -3.71 -11.18 1.48
N TYR A 258 -2.51 -10.68 1.81
CA TYR A 258 -1.97 -9.46 1.22
C TYR A 258 -0.86 -9.73 0.18
N GLU A 259 -0.45 -10.98 -0.04
CA GLU A 259 0.59 -11.30 -1.03
C GLU A 259 0.05 -11.34 -2.48
N LEU A 260 -1.24 -11.65 -2.61
CA LEU A 260 -1.95 -11.77 -3.88
C LEU A 260 -3.07 -10.75 -3.93
N THR A 261 -3.27 -10.14 -5.10
CA THR A 261 -4.47 -9.35 -5.32
C THR A 261 -5.71 -10.26 -5.26
N PRO A 262 -6.91 -9.73 -4.95
CA PRO A 262 -8.13 -10.54 -4.94
C PRO A 262 -8.38 -11.28 -6.27
N PHE A 263 -7.98 -10.68 -7.40
CA PHE A 263 -8.01 -11.34 -8.70
C PHE A 263 -7.03 -12.52 -8.78
N GLU A 264 -5.79 -12.35 -8.34
CA GLU A 264 -4.78 -13.41 -8.33
C GLU A 264 -5.17 -14.56 -7.40
N MET A 265 -5.77 -14.26 -6.24
CA MET A 265 -6.33 -15.27 -5.34
C MET A 265 -7.41 -16.10 -6.03
N LEU A 266 -8.36 -15.44 -6.71
CA LEU A 266 -9.40 -16.12 -7.45
C LEU A 266 -8.85 -16.94 -8.61
N LEU A 267 -7.86 -16.40 -9.33
CA LEU A 267 -7.21 -17.09 -10.44
C LEU A 267 -6.45 -18.34 -9.96
N ASP A 268 -5.74 -18.24 -8.82
CA ASP A 268 -5.09 -19.39 -8.19
C ASP A 268 -6.11 -20.44 -7.74
N ASP A 269 -7.23 -20.03 -7.14
CA ASP A 269 -8.32 -20.94 -6.76
C ASP A 269 -8.93 -21.67 -7.97
N ILE A 270 -9.10 -20.97 -9.09
CA ILE A 270 -9.60 -21.53 -10.35
C ILE A 270 -8.61 -22.54 -10.91
N ASN A 271 -7.34 -22.16 -11.02
CA ASN A 271 -6.27 -22.99 -11.57
C ASN A 271 -6.01 -24.23 -10.70
N SER A 272 -6.04 -24.06 -9.38
CA SER A 272 -5.86 -25.10 -8.37
C SER A 272 -7.15 -25.90 -8.10
N LYS A 273 -8.26 -25.57 -8.77
CA LYS A 273 -9.58 -26.22 -8.63
C LYS A 273 -10.10 -26.27 -7.19
N ARG A 274 -9.80 -25.25 -6.38
CA ARG A 274 -10.21 -25.14 -4.97
C ARG A 274 -11.62 -24.55 -4.81
N TYR A 275 -12.57 -24.99 -5.64
CA TYR A 275 -13.95 -24.48 -5.60
C TYR A 275 -14.98 -25.60 -5.41
N SER A 276 -16.08 -25.28 -4.71
CA SER A 276 -17.27 -26.13 -4.64
C SER A 276 -18.44 -25.40 -5.33
N LEU A 277 -18.57 -25.59 -6.65
CA LEU A 277 -19.64 -24.99 -7.41
C LEU A 277 -20.94 -25.78 -7.21
N LYS A 278 -21.94 -25.16 -6.61
CA LYS A 278 -23.31 -25.69 -6.67
C LYS A 278 -23.79 -25.56 -8.11
N LYS A 279 -24.13 -26.69 -8.74
CA LYS A 279 -24.70 -26.71 -10.09
C LYS A 279 -26.02 -25.93 -10.08
N VAL A 280 -26.02 -24.75 -10.68
CA VAL A 280 -27.25 -23.99 -10.92
C VAL A 280 -28.05 -24.75 -11.97
N VAL A 281 -29.19 -25.32 -11.57
CA VAL A 281 -30.13 -25.93 -12.50
C VAL A 281 -30.88 -24.79 -13.19
N LEU A 282 -30.46 -24.44 -14.40
CA LEU A 282 -31.15 -23.43 -15.19
C LEU A 282 -32.56 -23.97 -15.56
N PRO A 283 -33.62 -23.15 -15.47
CA PRO A 283 -34.91 -23.51 -16.00
C PRO A 283 -34.78 -23.84 -17.49
N LYS A 284 -35.43 -24.92 -17.97
CA LYS A 284 -35.37 -25.44 -19.36
C LYS A 284 -35.62 -24.39 -20.48
N ARG A 285 -36.05 -23.18 -20.14
CA ARG A 285 -36.30 -22.06 -21.07
C ARG A 285 -35.05 -21.22 -21.41
N VAL A 286 -33.88 -21.49 -20.83
CA VAL A 286 -32.65 -20.70 -21.10
C VAL A 286 -31.52 -21.55 -21.70
N GLU A 287 -31.82 -22.74 -22.23
CA GLU A 287 -30.86 -23.54 -23.03
C GLU A 287 -30.69 -22.99 -24.46
N LYS A 288 -30.55 -21.67 -24.62
CA LYS A 288 -29.90 -21.12 -25.81
C LYS A 288 -28.52 -20.68 -25.39
N ASP A 289 -27.54 -21.52 -25.72
CA ASP A 289 -26.12 -21.28 -25.53
C ASP A 289 -25.75 -19.84 -25.92
N ALA A 290 -25.11 -19.11 -24.99
CA ALA A 290 -24.55 -17.79 -25.28
C ALA A 290 -23.49 -17.84 -26.40
N ARG A 291 -22.93 -19.02 -26.68
CA ARG A 291 -22.02 -19.28 -27.80
C ARG A 291 -22.68 -19.23 -29.18
N ASN A 292 -24.01 -19.26 -29.28
CA ASN A 292 -24.74 -19.17 -30.55
C ASN A 292 -25.14 -17.72 -30.92
N LEU A 293 -24.63 -16.71 -30.20
CA LEU A 293 -24.96 -15.29 -30.39
C LEU A 293 -23.75 -14.43 -30.80
N ILE A 294 -22.64 -15.05 -31.21
CA ILE A 294 -21.48 -14.39 -31.83
C ILE A 294 -21.40 -14.79 -33.29
#